data_AF-A0A7V9RZL4-F1
#
_entry.id   AF-A0A7V9RZL4-F1
#
_cell.length_a   1.000
_cell.length_b   1.000
_cell.length_c   1.000
_cell.angle_alpha   90.00
_cell.angle_beta   90.00
_cell.angle_gamma   90.00
#
_symmetry.space_group_name_H-M   'P 1'
#
loop_
_entity.id
_entity.type
_entity.pdbx_description
1 polymer ?
#
loop_
_entity_poly.entity_id
_entity_poly.type
_entity_poly.pdbx_seq_one_letter_code
_entity_poly.pdbx_strand_id
1 'polypeptide(L)'
;MRMARVNITVPDDLLSRARAAELNVSRLAASALSEELDRRAKIAALDSYLRELDDELGPISRDENEAARQWADRVLADSGPPKFGRAARTA
;
A
#
# COMPACT_ATOMS: atom_id res chain seq x y z
N MET A 1 -27.83 15.29 4.59
CA MET A 1 -26.40 15.70 4.54
C MET A 1 -26.29 16.86 3.56
N ARG A 2 -25.78 18.02 3.99
CA ARG A 2 -25.54 19.17 3.08
C ARG A 2 -24.11 19.05 2.55
N MET A 3 -23.93 18.83 1.25
CA MET A 3 -22.60 18.80 0.65
C MET A 3 -22.06 20.22 0.56
N ALA A 4 -20.83 20.43 1.03
CA ALA A 4 -20.12 21.68 0.78
C ALA A 4 -19.84 21.79 -0.73
N ARG A 5 -20.18 22.95 -1.32
CA ARG A 5 -19.85 23.22 -2.72
C ARG A 5 -18.41 23.74 -2.78
N VAL A 6 -17.57 23.04 -3.53
CA VAL A 6 -16.17 23.43 -3.75
C VAL A 6 -15.99 23.68 -5.25
N ASN A 7 -15.38 24.82 -5.59
CA ASN A 7 -14.99 25.12 -6.97
C ASN A 7 -13.50 24.76 -7.11
N ILE A 8 -13.19 23.89 -8.07
CA ILE A 8 -11.83 23.44 -8.36
C ILE A 8 -11.51 23.69 -9.83
N THR A 9 -10.23 23.92 -10.13
CA THR A 9 -9.75 24.01 -11.52
C THR A 9 -9.34 22.62 -11.97
N VAL A 10 -9.82 22.21 -13.15
CA VAL A 10 -9.51 20.92 -13.77
C VAL A 10 -9.09 21.20 -15.22
N PRO A 11 -8.08 20.51 -15.77
CA PRO A 11 -7.75 20.64 -17.18
C PRO A 11 -8.95 20.39 -18.10
N ASP A 12 -9.12 21.24 -19.12
CA ASP A 12 -10.28 21.20 -20.02
C ASP A 12 -10.35 19.90 -20.84
N ASP A 13 -9.20 19.35 -21.21
CA ASP A 13 -9.09 18.07 -21.90
C ASP A 13 -9.60 16.91 -21.01
N LEU A 14 -9.25 16.94 -19.73
CA LEU A 14 -9.72 15.96 -18.75
C LEU A 14 -11.22 16.08 -18.52
N LEU A 15 -11.75 17.30 -18.39
CA LEU A 15 -13.19 17.52 -18.24
C LEU A 15 -13.96 17.10 -19.49
N SER A 16 -13.44 17.39 -20.68
CA SER A 16 -14.00 16.96 -21.96
C SER A 16 -14.09 15.44 -22.05
N ARG A 17 -13.01 14.73 -21.68
CA ARG A 17 -12.99 13.26 -21.63
C ARG A 17 -13.95 12.68 -20.60
N ALA A 18 -14.04 13.28 -19.42
CA ALA A 18 -14.97 12.83 -18.38
C ALA A 18 -16.43 13.00 -18.80
N ARG A 19 -16.76 14.10 -19.49
CA ARG A 19 -18.10 14.34 -20.04
C ARG A 19 -18.43 13.36 -21.16
N ALA A 20 -17.50 13.11 -22.08
CA ALA A 20 -17.70 12.13 -23.15
C ALA A 20 -17.91 10.70 -22.62
N ALA A 21 -17.35 10.38 -21.46
CA ALA A 21 -17.54 9.13 -20.74
C ALA A 21 -18.72 9.16 -19.74
N GLU A 22 -19.55 10.22 -19.75
CA GLU A 22 -20.72 10.40 -18.88
C GLU A 22 -20.43 10.24 -17.37
N LEU A 23 -19.21 10.60 -16.95
CA LEU A 23 -18.79 10.44 -15.55
C LEU A 23 -19.41 11.52 -14.65
N ASN A 24 -19.95 11.08 -13.51
CA ASN A 24 -20.34 11.99 -12.44
C ASN A 24 -19.10 12.45 -11.66
N VAL A 25 -18.50 13.55 -12.10
CA VAL A 25 -17.26 14.11 -11.55
C VAL A 25 -17.35 14.36 -10.05
N SER A 26 -18.48 14.88 -9.55
CA SER A 26 -18.66 15.15 -8.12
C SER A 26 -18.64 13.87 -7.28
N ARG A 27 -19.30 12.81 -7.76
CA ARG A 27 -19.30 11.50 -7.08
C ARG A 27 -17.91 10.87 -7.12
N LEU A 28 -17.23 10.94 -8.26
CA LEU A 28 -15.87 10.41 -8.42
C LEU A 28 -14.88 11.14 -7.52
N ALA A 29 -14.94 12.48 -7.48
CA ALA A 29 -14.11 13.29 -6.60
C ALA A 29 -14.36 12.97 -5.12
N ALA A 30 -15.62 12.79 -4.71
CA ALA A 30 -15.94 12.39 -3.34
C ALA A 30 -15.37 11.01 -2.98
N SER A 31 -15.46 10.01 -3.88
CA SER A 31 -14.88 8.68 -3.67
C SER A 31 -13.36 8.76 -3.53
N ALA A 32 -12.70 9.42 -4.48
CA ALA A 32 -11.26 9.57 -4.48
C ALA A 32 -10.74 10.30 -3.23
N LEU A 33 -11.45 11.35 -2.78
CA LEU A 33 -11.12 12.03 -1.52
C LEU A 33 -11.30 11.11 -0.31
N SER A 34 -12.37 10.31 -0.25
CA SER A 34 -12.58 9.35 0.83
C SER A 34 -11.49 8.28 0.88
N GLU A 35 -11.11 7.74 -0.27
CA GLU A 35 -10.06 6.73 -0.41
C GLU A 35 -8.70 7.28 0.01
N GLU A 36 -8.35 8.50 -0.40
CA GLU A 36 -7.08 9.12 0.00
C GLU A 36 -7.06 9.45 1.50
N LEU A 37 -8.17 9.90 2.07
CA LEU A 37 -8.28 10.14 3.52
C LEU A 37 -8.12 8.83 4.31
N ASP A 38 -8.78 7.75 3.87
CA ASP A 38 -8.64 6.43 4.48
C ASP A 38 -7.20 5.89 4.38
N ARG A 39 -6.57 6.03 3.21
CA ARG A 39 -5.15 5.66 3.01
C ARG A 39 -4.23 6.41 3.97
N ARG A 40 -4.44 7.73 4.14
CA ARG A 40 -3.65 8.55 5.08
C ARG A 40 -3.89 8.15 6.53
N ALA A 41 -5.14 7.86 6.89
CA ALA A 41 -5.47 7.39 8.24
C ALA A 41 -4.78 6.06 8.56
N LYS A 42 -4.75 5.12 7.60
CA LYS A 42 -4.05 3.84 7.75
C LYS A 42 -2.54 4.02 7.93
N ILE A 43 -1.92 4.90 7.16
CA ILE A 43 -0.49 5.22 7.30
C ILE A 43 -0.23 5.81 8.67
N ALA A 44 -1.00 6.81 9.09
CA ALA A 44 -0.83 7.44 10.40
C ALA A 44 -1.03 6.45 11.57
N ALA A 45 -1.98 5.52 11.45
CA ALA A 45 -2.20 4.46 12.42
C ALA A 45 -1.02 3.48 12.46
N LEU A 46 -0.49 3.07 11.30
CA LEU A 46 0.70 2.23 11.22
C LEU A 46 1.93 2.92 11.83
N ASP A 47 2.13 4.20 11.53
CA ASP A 47 3.23 4.98 12.10
C ASP A 47 3.12 5.11 13.62
N SER A 48 1.90 5.20 14.16
CA SER A 48 1.68 5.19 15.63
C SER A 48 2.03 3.84 16.22
N TYR A 49 1.52 2.77 15.61
CA TYR A 49 1.76 1.41 16.06
C TYR A 49 3.26 1.04 16.03
N LEU A 50 3.98 1.42 14.98
CA LEU A 50 5.42 1.18 14.89
C LEU A 50 6.21 1.95 15.94
N ARG A 51 5.78 3.17 16.29
CA ARG A 51 6.38 3.93 17.40
C ARG A 51 6.12 3.27 18.75
N GLU A 52 4.90 2.81 18.99
CA GLU A 52 4.55 2.08 20.20
C GLU A 52 5.38 0.79 20.35
N LEU A 53 5.60 0.06 19.27
CA LEU A 53 6.47 -1.12 19.28
C LEU A 53 7.94 -0.79 19.53
N ASP A 54 8.45 0.30 18.94
CA ASP A 54 9.83 0.76 19.15
C ASP A 54 10.05 1.19 20.62
N ASP A 55 9.06 1.85 21.21
CA ASP A 55 9.06 2.23 22.63
C ASP A 55 8.99 1.01 23.57
N GLU A 56 8.22 -0.02 23.21
CA GLU A 56 8.04 -1.23 24.03
C GLU A 56 9.24 -2.19 23.95
N LEU A 57 9.72 -2.46 22.74
CA LEU A 57 10.73 -3.50 22.50
C LEU A 57 12.15 -2.93 22.42
N GLY A 58 12.29 -1.65 22.07
CA GLY A 58 13.58 -1.03 21.83
C GLY A 58 14.31 -1.65 20.62
N PRO A 59 15.60 -1.30 20.44
CA PRO A 59 16.38 -1.82 19.33
C PRO A 59 16.67 -3.31 19.50
N ILE A 60 16.57 -4.06 18.40
CA ILE A 60 16.91 -5.49 18.36
C ILE A 60 18.38 -5.68 18.75
N SER A 61 18.64 -6.52 19.75
CA SER A 61 20.01 -6.85 20.16
C SER A 61 20.73 -7.70 19.11
N ARG A 62 22.06 -7.72 19.18
CA ARG A 62 22.88 -8.53 18.27
C ARG A 62 22.53 -10.02 18.37
N ASP A 63 22.32 -10.52 19.58
CA ASP A 63 22.06 -11.93 19.86
C ASP A 63 20.67 -12.34 19.33
N GLU A 64 19.66 -11.48 19.48
CA GLU A 64 18.33 -11.70 18.90
C GLU A 64 18.37 -11.72 17.38
N ASN A 65 19.13 -10.81 16.77
CA ASN A 65 19.30 -10.76 15.31
C ASN A 65 20.04 -12.01 14.78
N GLU A 66 21.04 -12.51 15.52
CA GLU A 66 21.74 -13.74 15.19
C GLU A 66 20.83 -14.97 15.32
N ALA A 67 20.05 -15.07 16.39
CA ALA A 67 19.07 -16.13 16.58
C ALA A 67 17.99 -16.12 15.48
N ALA A 68 17.49 -14.94 15.09
CA ALA A 68 16.52 -14.78 14.02
C ALA A 68 17.06 -15.26 12.67
N ARG A 69 18.33 -14.94 12.35
CA ARG A 69 19.01 -15.42 11.14
C ARG A 69 19.15 -16.93 11.13
N GLN A 70 19.62 -17.53 12.23
CA GLN A 70 19.74 -18.99 12.34
C GLN A 70 18.39 -19.70 12.20
N TRP A 71 17.31 -19.09 12.70
CA TRP A 71 15.97 -19.59 12.46
C TRP A 71 15.55 -19.49 10.99
N ALA A 72 15.75 -18.33 10.36
CA ALA A 72 15.40 -18.11 8.96
C ALA A 72 16.15 -19.07 8.02
N ASP A 73 17.45 -19.28 8.25
CA ASP A 73 18.28 -20.22 7.50
C ASP A 73 17.71 -21.65 7.56
N ARG A 74 17.24 -22.10 8.73
CA ARG A 74 16.61 -23.43 8.86
C ARG A 74 15.30 -23.52 8.08
N VAL A 75 14.39 -22.57 8.26
CA VAL A 75 13.04 -22.61 7.66
C VAL A 75 13.10 -22.46 6.13
N LEU A 76 14.00 -21.62 5.63
CA LEU A 76 14.16 -21.37 4.20
C LEU A 76 15.00 -22.44 3.50
N ALA A 77 15.93 -23.11 4.19
CA ALA A 77 16.65 -24.26 3.62
C ALA A 77 15.73 -25.48 3.44
N ASP A 78 14.78 -25.70 4.36
CA ASP A 78 13.78 -26.77 4.25
C ASP A 78 12.73 -26.49 3.15
N SER A 79 12.55 -25.22 2.79
CA SER A 79 11.76 -24.76 1.66
C SER A 79 12.61 -24.84 0.39
N GLY A 80 12.82 -26.06 -0.13
CA GLY A 80 13.64 -26.31 -1.32
C GLY A 80 13.35 -25.35 -2.50
N PRO A 81 14.29 -25.17 -3.44
CA PRO A 81 14.24 -24.07 -4.41
C PRO A 81 12.92 -24.06 -5.18
N PRO A 82 12.33 -22.87 -5.42
CA PRO A 82 11.11 -22.77 -6.22
C PRO A 82 11.37 -23.42 -7.58
N LYS A 83 10.53 -24.42 -7.90
CA LYS A 83 10.56 -25.12 -9.19
C LYS A 83 10.09 -24.15 -10.28
N PHE A 84 10.95 -23.23 -10.69
CA PHE A 84 10.73 -22.48 -11.92
C PHE A 84 10.88 -23.47 -13.07
N GLY A 85 9.73 -23.97 -13.54
CA GLY A 85 9.64 -24.86 -14.70
C GLY A 85 10.31 -24.18 -15.89
N ARG A 86 11.43 -24.77 -16.34
CA ARG A 86 12.14 -24.35 -17.53
C ARG A 86 11.22 -24.63 -18.73
N ALA A 87 10.45 -23.62 -19.16
CA ALA A 87 9.70 -23.70 -20.40
C ALA A 87 10.69 -23.96 -21.54
N ALA A 88 10.59 -25.15 -22.13
CA ALA A 88 11.36 -25.53 -23.30
C ALA A 88 11.02 -24.57 -24.44
N ARG A 89 11.99 -23.75 -24.83
CA ARG A 89 11.98 -23.09 -26.15
C ARG A 89 12.37 -24.16 -27.16
N THR A 90 11.40 -24.76 -27.83
CA THR A 90 11.63 -25.49 -29.08
C THR A 90 11.70 -24.47 -30.22
N ALA A 91 12.82 -24.55 -30.95
CA ALA A 91 13.07 -23.88 -32.22
C ALA A 91 12.23 -24.49 -33.35
#